data_AF-A0A8R2NK56-F1
#
_entry.id   AF-A0A8R2NK56-F1
#
_cell.length_a   1.000
_cell.length_b   1.000
_cell.length_c   1.000
_cell.angle_alpha   90.00
_cell.angle_beta   90.00
_cell.angle_gamma   90.00
#
_symmetry.space_group_name_H-M   'P 1'
#
loop_
_entity.id
_entity.type
_entity.pdbx_description
1 polymer ?
#
loop_
_entity_poly.entity_id
_entity_poly.type
_entity_poly.pdbx_seq_one_letter_code
_entity_poly.pdbx_strand_id
1 'polypeptide(L)'
;MEKLMDVMIDECRGVCNKALAELVSKLNDIAELYLHVNEPAAAVEHYRTVLELIEKYNDKKLEIDICQKIRAMYNLSTVLDENTTLNRALNDSDLKRDVELLEKEYLDASKQNIESTHRTVKFYSDKVANILGNKTLRYSEWWSDILDWIISPNDFLADVQTELEDYCVPGVPNIAKRLKSVNDVHNTLSVWLDDLHTARISTISKLKALEDASMSDLVQRALMCHLSLRIRKRRCFLCNAETQLVIYGSLLFSASNKQMYDSTSKCLLKMSQKEFLLINAAEHIKVLELVREEFRYLKFLYTHTRDSVYAHEKIGVAKSRRTNKFRCIPLVDLKFGEITITTAYLEKKVGILLYLENLKKEKENSTEVDTCPICCLNGDTGWAFFECGHSVCNQCLETMCNHSDTFKVDCPMCRISTPINCISYVKNNQEGAGSNIVIKGSFSTKIECVTLKLMELISQDPNVKVLIFSNWDKALNLLGEALDQNSISYRILKTGTKYKKTLKDFKVCKKLR
;
A
#
# COMPACT_ATOMS: atom_id res chain seq x y z
N MET A 1 0.47 24.96 16.14
CA MET A 1 1.91 24.64 16.23
C MET A 1 2.12 23.16 16.53
N GLU A 2 1.40 22.57 17.50
CA GLU A 2 1.47 21.14 17.88
C GLU A 2 1.41 20.17 16.69
N LYS A 3 0.43 20.30 15.78
CA LYS A 3 0.30 19.42 14.60
C LYS A 3 1.53 19.44 13.68
N LEU A 4 2.24 20.57 13.56
CA LEU A 4 3.47 20.60 12.75
C LEU A 4 4.61 19.91 13.52
N MET A 5 4.67 20.09 14.83
CA MET A 5 5.70 19.46 15.66
C MET A 5 5.59 17.93 15.60
N ASP A 6 4.38 17.38 15.61
CA ASP A 6 4.14 15.95 15.38
C ASP A 6 4.66 15.49 14.01
N VAL A 7 4.34 16.21 12.94
CA VAL A 7 4.83 15.91 11.59
C VAL A 7 6.37 15.95 11.53
N MET A 8 6.99 16.96 12.14
CA MET A 8 8.46 17.09 12.17
C MET A 8 9.12 15.96 12.97
N ILE A 9 8.54 15.55 14.10
CA ILE A 9 9.01 14.41 14.89
C ILE A 9 8.90 13.12 14.06
N ASP A 10 7.76 12.88 13.41
CA ASP A 10 7.53 11.67 12.60
C ASP A 10 8.45 11.62 11.37
N GLU A 11 8.64 12.74 10.68
CA GLU A 11 9.60 12.85 9.57
C GLU A 11 11.04 12.62 10.05
N CYS A 12 11.44 13.26 11.16
CA CYS A 12 12.77 13.08 11.74
C CYS A 12 13.00 11.63 12.19
N ARG A 13 12.00 11.00 12.81
CA ARG A 13 12.02 9.58 13.19
C ARG A 13 12.18 8.69 11.95
N GLY A 14 11.46 8.99 10.88
CA GLY A 14 11.61 8.30 9.59
C GLY A 14 13.01 8.42 9.01
N VAL A 15 13.66 9.58 9.13
CA VAL A 15 15.06 9.78 8.74
C VAL A 15 16.01 8.97 9.64
N CYS A 16 15.79 8.97 10.95
CA CYS A 16 16.59 8.19 11.91
C CYS A 16 16.49 6.69 11.61
N ASN A 17 15.28 6.16 11.39
CA ASN A 17 15.06 4.75 11.05
C ASN A 17 15.76 4.36 9.75
N LYS A 18 15.74 5.21 8.72
CA LYS A 18 16.47 4.96 7.46
C LYS A 18 17.99 4.93 7.68
N ALA A 19 18.53 5.91 8.40
CA ALA A 19 19.96 5.98 8.69
C ALA A 19 20.43 4.78 9.55
N LEU A 20 19.63 4.39 10.54
CA LEU A 20 19.90 3.24 11.39
C LEU A 20 19.85 1.93 10.58
N ALA A 21 18.84 1.74 9.73
CA ALA A 21 18.76 0.58 8.85
C ALA A 21 19.95 0.50 7.87
N GLU A 22 20.41 1.64 7.34
CA GLU A 22 21.60 1.71 6.49
C GLU A 22 22.87 1.35 7.26
N LEU A 23 23.05 1.90 8.47
CA LEU A 23 24.19 1.59 9.34
C LEU A 23 24.25 0.10 9.67
N VAL A 24 23.14 -0.47 10.14
CA VAL A 24 23.04 -1.90 10.46
C VAL A 24 23.27 -2.77 9.23
N SER A 25 22.80 -2.34 8.05
CA SER A 25 23.10 -3.02 6.79
C SER A 25 24.60 -3.04 6.51
N LYS A 26 25.27 -1.88 6.63
CA LYS A 26 26.72 -1.75 6.39
C LYS A 26 27.55 -2.57 7.39
N LEU A 27 27.15 -2.60 8.66
CA LEU A 27 27.80 -3.41 9.70
C LEU A 27 27.67 -4.91 9.43
N ASN A 28 26.48 -5.40 9.07
CA ASN A 28 26.30 -6.80 8.67
C ASN A 28 27.15 -7.14 7.43
N ASP A 29 27.16 -6.23 6.46
CA ASP A 29 27.90 -6.37 5.21
C ASP A 29 29.42 -6.41 5.41
N ILE A 30 29.98 -5.58 6.30
CA ILE A 30 31.41 -5.59 6.59
C ILE A 30 31.80 -6.80 7.44
N ALA A 31 30.95 -7.22 8.38
CA ALA A 31 31.15 -8.46 9.14
C ALA A 31 31.25 -9.67 8.21
N GLU A 32 30.34 -9.77 7.23
CA GLU A 32 30.41 -10.81 6.20
C GLU A 32 31.74 -10.74 5.42
N LEU A 33 32.23 -9.55 5.05
CA LEU A 33 33.51 -9.41 4.35
C LEU A 33 34.69 -9.88 5.20
N TYR A 34 34.71 -9.57 6.50
CA TYR A 34 35.73 -10.06 7.42
C TYR A 34 35.77 -11.59 7.51
N LEU A 35 34.61 -12.25 7.49
CA LEU A 35 34.54 -13.71 7.38
C LEU A 35 35.15 -14.23 6.06
N HIS A 36 35.05 -13.47 4.96
CA HIS A 36 35.64 -13.89 3.68
C HIS A 36 37.16 -13.76 3.66
N VAL A 37 37.71 -12.75 4.35
CA VAL A 37 39.17 -12.57 4.48
C VAL A 37 39.75 -13.37 5.65
N ASN A 38 38.96 -14.26 6.27
CA ASN A 38 39.36 -15.16 7.35
C ASN A 38 39.78 -14.43 8.65
N GLU A 39 39.08 -13.33 8.96
CA GLU A 39 39.24 -12.55 10.20
C GLU A 39 37.96 -12.61 11.05
N PRO A 40 37.66 -13.76 11.70
CA PRO A 40 36.41 -13.95 12.42
C PRO A 40 36.27 -13.05 13.66
N ALA A 41 37.38 -12.62 14.27
CA ALA A 41 37.35 -11.72 15.42
C ALA A 41 36.75 -10.35 15.05
N ALA A 42 37.19 -9.76 13.93
CA ALA A 42 36.65 -8.48 13.44
C ALA A 42 35.17 -8.59 13.04
N ALA A 43 34.77 -9.72 12.44
CA ALA A 43 33.36 -9.98 12.14
C ALA A 43 32.49 -10.01 13.42
N VAL A 44 32.98 -10.64 14.48
CA VAL A 44 32.30 -10.69 15.78
C VAL A 44 32.11 -9.30 16.38
N GLU A 45 33.12 -8.42 16.29
CA GLU A 45 33.01 -7.04 16.77
C GLU A 45 31.87 -6.29 16.07
N HIS A 46 31.81 -6.37 14.73
CA HIS A 46 30.76 -5.70 13.98
C HIS A 46 29.35 -6.26 14.23
N TYR A 47 29.19 -7.58 14.40
CA TYR A 47 27.89 -8.12 14.80
C TYR A 47 27.49 -7.69 16.21
N ARG A 48 28.44 -7.61 17.15
CA ARG A 48 28.20 -7.07 18.50
C ARG A 48 27.82 -5.59 18.48
N THR A 49 28.43 -4.78 17.61
CA THR A 49 28.00 -3.38 17.40
C THR A 49 26.53 -3.31 16.95
N VAL A 50 26.06 -4.24 16.11
CA VAL A 50 24.63 -4.29 15.75
C VAL A 50 23.75 -4.58 16.97
N LEU A 51 24.15 -5.51 17.84
CA LEU A 51 23.43 -5.80 19.09
C LEU A 51 23.39 -4.58 20.03
N GLU A 52 24.51 -3.87 20.17
CA GLU A 52 24.57 -2.62 20.94
C GLU A 52 23.64 -1.55 20.38
N LEU A 53 23.54 -1.43 19.05
CA LEU A 53 22.60 -0.50 18.41
C LEU A 53 21.14 -0.91 18.65
N ILE A 54 20.83 -2.21 18.66
CA ILE A 54 19.50 -2.72 19.00
C ILE A 54 19.11 -2.27 20.42
N GLU A 55 20.01 -2.44 21.39
CA GLU A 55 19.76 -2.02 22.78
C GLU A 55 19.68 -0.50 22.93
N LYS A 56 20.65 0.24 22.36
CA LYS A 56 20.79 1.71 22.46
C LYS A 56 19.56 2.47 21.98
N TYR A 57 18.83 1.92 21.01
CA TYR A 57 17.72 2.59 20.34
C TYR A 57 16.34 1.96 20.61
N ASN A 58 16.28 0.89 21.41
CA ASN A 58 15.04 0.21 21.77
C ASN A 58 14.04 1.14 22.50
N ASP A 59 14.55 1.96 23.42
CA ASP A 59 13.79 2.93 24.21
C ASP A 59 13.31 4.14 23.41
N LYS A 60 14.02 4.50 22.33
CA LYS A 60 13.76 5.68 21.49
C LYS A 60 12.73 5.46 20.39
N LYS A 61 12.07 4.29 20.39
CA LYS A 61 11.11 3.87 19.35
C LYS A 61 11.71 4.01 17.94
N LEU A 62 12.98 3.66 17.78
CA LEU A 62 13.59 3.50 16.46
C LEU A 62 13.59 2.01 16.13
N GLU A 63 13.26 1.70 14.88
CA GLU A 63 13.02 0.33 14.45
C GLU A 63 14.18 -0.14 13.57
N ILE A 64 14.70 -1.33 13.90
CA ILE A 64 15.63 -2.08 13.08
C ILE A 64 14.87 -3.24 12.45
N ASP A 65 15.04 -3.43 11.14
CA ASP A 65 14.41 -4.51 10.40
C ASP A 65 14.73 -5.88 11.03
N ILE A 66 13.70 -6.71 11.21
CA ILE A 66 13.83 -8.00 11.91
C ILE A 66 14.80 -8.93 11.18
N CYS A 67 14.85 -8.90 9.84
CA CYS A 67 15.80 -9.73 9.09
C CYS A 67 17.26 -9.26 9.31
N GLN A 68 17.49 -7.96 9.50
CA GLN A 68 18.81 -7.46 9.88
C GLN A 68 19.23 -7.89 11.29
N LYS A 69 18.29 -7.93 12.25
CA LYS A 69 18.53 -8.46 13.60
C LYS A 69 18.88 -9.96 13.54
N ILE A 70 18.05 -10.75 12.86
CA ILE A 70 18.28 -12.19 12.66
C ILE A 70 19.64 -12.43 12.00
N ARG A 71 20.00 -11.67 10.96
CA ARG A 71 21.30 -11.80 10.30
C ARG A 71 22.46 -11.64 11.26
N ALA A 72 22.45 -10.58 12.08
CA ALA A 72 23.54 -10.32 13.02
C ALA A 72 23.64 -11.44 14.08
N MET A 73 22.51 -11.77 14.72
CA MET A 73 22.46 -12.71 15.82
C MET A 73 22.77 -14.15 15.40
N TYR A 74 22.19 -14.60 14.28
CA TYR A 74 22.41 -15.94 13.75
C TYR A 74 23.86 -16.14 13.30
N ASN A 75 24.41 -15.18 12.53
CA ASN A 75 25.79 -15.29 12.06
C ASN A 75 26.78 -15.17 13.22
N LEU A 76 26.56 -14.29 14.20
CA LEU A 76 27.38 -14.20 15.40
C LEU A 76 27.42 -15.54 16.15
N SER A 77 26.26 -16.13 16.44
CA SER A 77 26.18 -17.44 17.09
C SER A 77 26.93 -18.51 16.29
N THR A 78 26.78 -18.52 14.96
CA THR A 78 27.43 -19.49 14.09
C THR A 78 28.95 -19.31 14.10
N VAL A 79 29.45 -18.07 14.01
CA VAL A 79 30.90 -17.78 14.04
C VAL A 79 31.51 -18.17 15.38
N LEU A 80 30.83 -17.90 16.50
CA LEU A 80 31.30 -18.27 17.83
C LEU A 80 31.32 -19.78 18.06
N ASP A 81 30.39 -20.52 17.46
CA ASP A 81 30.38 -21.99 17.50
C ASP A 81 31.48 -22.60 16.63
N GLU A 82 31.77 -22.00 15.46
CA GLU A 82 32.85 -22.41 14.56
C GLU A 82 34.25 -22.07 15.10
N ASN A 83 34.38 -21.06 15.98
CA ASN A 83 35.66 -20.53 16.47
C ASN A 83 35.71 -20.52 18.01
N THR A 84 35.88 -21.69 18.61
CA THR A 84 35.86 -21.87 20.08
C THR A 84 36.95 -21.12 20.85
N THR A 85 37.96 -20.57 20.15
CA THR A 85 39.03 -19.75 20.74
C THR A 85 38.62 -18.30 20.98
N LEU A 86 37.50 -17.84 20.39
CA LEU A 86 37.01 -16.48 20.57
C LEU A 86 36.28 -16.35 21.92
N ASN A 87 36.52 -15.24 22.61
CA ASN A 87 35.85 -14.94 23.87
C ASN A 87 34.35 -14.72 23.65
N ARG A 88 33.54 -15.44 24.42
CA ARG A 88 32.08 -15.24 24.49
C ARG A 88 31.76 -14.16 25.52
N ALA A 89 30.99 -13.18 25.12
CA ALA A 89 30.38 -12.21 26.02
C ALA A 89 29.18 -12.84 26.74
N LEU A 90 28.75 -12.26 27.87
CA LEU A 90 27.58 -12.72 28.63
C LEU A 90 26.32 -12.82 27.75
N ASN A 91 26.13 -11.82 26.88
CA ASN A 91 24.96 -11.70 26.00
C ASN A 91 24.98 -12.70 24.82
N ASP A 92 26.08 -13.42 24.58
CA ASP A 92 26.17 -14.36 23.46
C ASP A 92 25.44 -15.69 23.73
N SER A 93 25.10 -15.97 25.00
CA SER A 93 24.53 -17.26 25.42
C SER A 93 23.08 -17.49 24.96
N ASP A 94 22.32 -16.42 24.78
CA ASP A 94 20.88 -16.45 24.44
C ASP A 94 20.58 -16.30 22.94
N LEU A 95 21.60 -16.06 22.10
CA LEU A 95 21.43 -15.67 20.69
C LEU A 95 20.52 -16.63 19.89
N LYS A 96 20.66 -17.95 20.08
CA LYS A 96 19.83 -18.94 19.37
C LYS A 96 18.36 -18.83 19.76
N ARG A 97 18.07 -18.70 21.06
CA ARG A 97 16.72 -18.56 21.60
C ARG A 97 16.09 -17.25 21.13
N ASP A 98 16.86 -16.16 21.10
CA ASP A 98 16.35 -14.87 20.67
C ASP A 98 16.09 -14.81 19.16
N VAL A 99 16.90 -15.49 18.34
CA VAL A 99 16.65 -15.66 16.90
C VAL A 99 15.35 -16.43 16.65
N GLU A 100 15.12 -17.53 17.38
CA GLU A 100 13.87 -18.29 17.29
C GLU A 100 12.64 -17.44 17.68
N LEU A 101 12.78 -16.60 18.71
CA LEU A 101 11.73 -15.69 19.14
C LEU A 101 11.41 -14.64 18.07
N LEU A 102 12.43 -14.01 17.49
CA LEU A 102 12.27 -13.03 16.42
C LEU A 102 11.64 -13.62 15.16
N GLU A 103 12.01 -14.86 14.79
CA GLU A 103 11.40 -15.56 13.66
C GLU A 103 9.92 -15.83 13.91
N LYS A 104 9.59 -16.28 15.12
CA LYS A 104 8.21 -16.50 15.51
C LYS A 104 7.41 -15.19 15.47
N GLU A 105 7.92 -14.11 16.06
CA GLU A 105 7.28 -12.79 16.04
C GLU A 105 7.03 -12.30 14.60
N TYR A 106 8.02 -12.44 13.72
CA TYR A 106 7.91 -12.02 12.32
C TYR A 106 6.86 -12.79 11.53
N LEU A 107 6.71 -14.09 11.81
CA LEU A 107 5.86 -15.00 11.05
C LEU A 107 4.44 -15.14 11.64
N ASP A 108 4.25 -14.88 12.93
CA ASP A 108 2.98 -15.10 13.65
C ASP A 108 1.83 -14.26 13.07
N ALA A 109 2.08 -13.00 12.71
CA ALA A 109 1.06 -12.14 12.11
C ALA A 109 0.55 -12.71 10.77
N SER A 110 1.47 -13.20 9.92
CA SER A 110 1.11 -13.83 8.65
C SER A 110 0.34 -15.13 8.86
N LYS A 111 0.79 -15.96 9.82
CA LYS A 111 0.11 -17.21 10.18
C LYS A 111 -1.33 -16.97 10.65
N GLN A 112 -1.54 -16.01 11.55
CA GLN A 112 -2.88 -15.65 12.05
C GLN A 112 -3.79 -15.11 10.93
N ASN A 113 -3.23 -14.31 10.00
CA ASN A 113 -3.96 -13.82 8.84
C ASN A 113 -4.38 -14.95 7.88
N ILE A 114 -3.51 -15.95 7.66
CA ILE A 114 -3.84 -17.14 6.86
C ILE A 114 -4.95 -17.94 7.54
N GLU A 115 -4.81 -18.26 8.82
CA GLU A 115 -5.78 -19.07 9.57
C GLU A 115 -7.16 -18.41 9.63
N SER A 116 -7.22 -17.10 9.92
CA SER A 116 -8.48 -16.36 9.96
C SER A 116 -9.14 -16.28 8.58
N THR A 117 -8.36 -15.98 7.53
CA THR A 117 -8.89 -15.92 6.15
C THR A 117 -9.38 -17.27 5.66
N HIS A 118 -8.67 -18.36 5.99
CA HIS A 118 -9.09 -19.72 5.65
C HIS A 118 -10.45 -20.07 6.28
N ARG A 119 -10.70 -19.68 7.54
CA ARG A 119 -12.02 -19.85 8.18
C ARG A 119 -13.11 -19.10 7.42
N THR A 120 -12.82 -17.89 6.95
CA THR A 120 -13.77 -17.09 6.15
C THR A 120 -14.03 -17.71 4.78
N VAL A 121 -12.99 -18.19 4.09
CA VAL A 121 -13.14 -18.94 2.83
C VAL A 121 -14.05 -20.13 3.05
N LYS A 122 -13.77 -20.96 4.07
CA LYS A 122 -14.59 -22.12 4.42
C LYS A 122 -16.05 -21.74 4.67
N PHE A 123 -16.31 -20.66 5.41
CA PHE A 123 -17.67 -20.17 5.65
C PHE A 123 -18.44 -19.86 4.36
N TYR A 124 -17.81 -19.20 3.38
CA TYR A 124 -18.46 -18.93 2.10
C TYR A 124 -18.57 -20.19 1.24
N SER A 125 -17.56 -21.06 1.24
CA SER A 125 -17.60 -22.35 0.54
C SER A 125 -18.74 -23.24 1.04
N ASP A 126 -18.95 -23.31 2.35
CA ASP A 126 -20.04 -24.07 2.98
C ASP A 126 -21.40 -23.47 2.63
N LYS A 127 -21.53 -22.12 2.61
CA LYS A 127 -22.76 -21.46 2.15
C LYS A 127 -23.09 -21.75 0.68
N VAL A 128 -22.09 -21.74 -0.19
CA VAL A 128 -22.26 -22.10 -1.61
C VAL A 128 -22.64 -23.57 -1.72
N ALA A 129 -21.95 -24.47 -1.00
CA ALA A 129 -22.24 -25.90 -1.00
C ALA A 129 -23.65 -26.22 -0.45
N ASN A 130 -24.14 -25.50 0.55
CA ASN A 130 -25.49 -25.69 1.10
C ASN A 130 -26.59 -25.39 0.06
N ILE A 131 -26.36 -24.46 -0.87
CA ILE A 131 -27.33 -24.14 -1.92
C ILE A 131 -27.16 -25.07 -3.12
N LEU A 132 -25.92 -25.36 -3.52
CA LEU A 132 -25.63 -26.20 -4.70
C LEU A 132 -25.82 -27.71 -4.44
N GLY A 133 -25.56 -28.18 -3.23
CA GLY A 133 -25.36 -29.60 -2.95
C GLY A 133 -24.26 -30.20 -3.84
N ASN A 134 -24.58 -31.27 -4.56
CA ASN A 134 -23.67 -31.94 -5.51
C ASN A 134 -23.76 -31.39 -6.94
N LYS A 135 -24.48 -30.29 -7.15
CA LYS A 135 -24.74 -29.75 -8.49
C LYS A 135 -23.70 -28.68 -8.86
N THR A 136 -23.61 -28.36 -10.16
CA THR A 136 -22.71 -27.31 -10.67
C THR A 136 -23.31 -25.92 -10.46
N LEU A 137 -22.64 -24.83 -10.86
CA LEU A 137 -23.29 -23.51 -10.88
C LEU A 137 -24.49 -23.44 -11.85
N ARG A 138 -24.68 -24.45 -12.70
CA ARG A 138 -25.85 -24.69 -13.54
C ARG A 138 -26.90 -25.58 -12.86
N TYR A 139 -26.98 -25.57 -11.53
CA TYR A 139 -27.81 -26.52 -10.76
C TYR A 139 -29.33 -26.37 -10.96
N SER A 140 -29.78 -25.23 -11.47
CA SER A 140 -31.16 -24.96 -11.85
C SER A 140 -31.18 -24.44 -13.29
N GLU A 141 -31.84 -25.16 -14.18
CA GLU A 141 -32.08 -24.74 -15.57
C GLU A 141 -33.32 -23.84 -15.66
N TRP A 142 -33.62 -23.07 -14.61
CA TRP A 142 -34.86 -22.30 -14.52
C TRP A 142 -35.01 -21.31 -15.68
N TRP A 143 -33.90 -20.78 -16.22
CA TRP A 143 -33.95 -19.98 -17.43
C TRP A 143 -34.31 -20.84 -18.64
N SER A 144 -33.71 -22.02 -18.83
CA SER A 144 -34.01 -22.93 -19.93
C SER A 144 -35.48 -23.35 -19.93
N ASP A 145 -35.99 -23.71 -18.75
CA ASP A 145 -37.41 -23.99 -18.57
C ASP A 145 -38.27 -22.81 -19.02
N ILE A 146 -37.91 -21.56 -18.67
CA ILE A 146 -38.65 -20.36 -19.08
C ILE A 146 -38.49 -20.07 -20.57
N LEU A 147 -37.31 -20.29 -21.16
CA LEU A 147 -37.06 -20.05 -22.57
C LEU A 147 -38.04 -20.84 -23.45
N ASP A 148 -38.44 -22.03 -23.02
CA ASP A 148 -39.45 -22.86 -23.69
C ASP A 148 -40.88 -22.29 -23.62
N TRP A 149 -41.18 -21.43 -22.63
CA TRP A 149 -42.49 -20.77 -22.47
C TRP A 149 -42.55 -19.36 -23.07
N ILE A 150 -41.48 -18.89 -23.72
CA ILE A 150 -41.45 -17.56 -24.32
C ILE A 150 -42.38 -17.51 -25.55
N ILE A 151 -43.49 -16.77 -25.41
CA ILE A 151 -44.51 -16.60 -26.46
C ILE A 151 -43.95 -15.88 -27.69
N SER A 152 -43.06 -14.90 -27.49
CA SER A 152 -42.40 -14.16 -28.57
C SER A 152 -40.87 -14.15 -28.39
N PRO A 153 -40.15 -15.16 -28.93
CA PRO A 153 -38.70 -15.29 -28.80
C PRO A 153 -37.93 -14.10 -29.36
N ASN A 154 -38.44 -13.46 -30.42
CA ASN A 154 -37.80 -12.32 -31.06
C ASN A 154 -37.92 -11.05 -30.21
N ASP A 155 -39.08 -10.82 -29.58
CA ASP A 155 -39.27 -9.66 -28.70
C ASP A 155 -38.41 -9.80 -27.45
N PHE A 156 -38.35 -11.00 -26.85
CA PHE A 156 -37.44 -11.27 -25.74
C PHE A 156 -35.97 -11.06 -26.12
N LEU A 157 -35.55 -11.55 -27.28
CA LEU A 157 -34.18 -11.35 -27.75
C LEU A 157 -33.89 -9.86 -27.95
N ALA A 158 -34.82 -9.10 -28.53
CA ALA A 158 -34.70 -7.65 -28.70
C ALA A 158 -34.60 -6.92 -27.36
N ASP A 159 -35.38 -7.32 -26.35
CA ASP A 159 -35.32 -6.75 -24.99
C ASP A 159 -33.97 -7.04 -24.32
N VAL A 160 -33.46 -8.28 -24.43
CA VAL A 160 -32.15 -8.67 -23.88
C VAL A 160 -31.02 -7.92 -24.61
N GLN A 161 -31.09 -7.82 -25.93
CA GLN A 161 -30.11 -7.06 -26.73
C GLN A 161 -30.14 -5.57 -26.38
N THR A 162 -31.32 -4.97 -26.22
CA THR A 162 -31.49 -3.56 -25.86
C THR A 162 -30.92 -3.27 -24.48
N GLU A 163 -31.28 -4.08 -23.46
CA GLU A 163 -30.70 -3.91 -22.12
C GLU A 163 -29.17 -4.09 -22.18
N LEU A 164 -28.64 -5.07 -22.93
CA LEU A 164 -27.18 -5.25 -23.09
C LEU A 164 -26.50 -4.07 -23.80
N GLU A 165 -27.15 -3.46 -24.78
CA GLU A 165 -26.65 -2.26 -25.47
C GLU A 165 -26.64 -1.03 -24.55
N ASP A 166 -27.64 -0.89 -23.69
CA ASP A 166 -27.74 0.19 -22.72
C ASP A 166 -26.62 0.16 -21.65
N TYR A 167 -26.06 -1.03 -21.35
CA TYR A 167 -24.96 -1.19 -20.39
C TYR A 167 -23.55 -1.24 -21.02
N CYS A 168 -23.38 -0.84 -22.30
CA CYS A 168 -22.08 -0.88 -22.98
C CYS A 168 -20.96 -0.14 -22.22
N VAL A 169 -19.90 -0.88 -21.87
CA VAL A 169 -18.66 -0.31 -21.32
C VAL A 169 -17.69 0.01 -22.48
N PRO A 170 -17.19 1.25 -22.62
CA PRO A 170 -16.23 1.59 -23.66
C PRO A 170 -14.98 0.69 -23.62
N GLY A 171 -14.62 0.09 -24.75
CA GLY A 171 -13.46 -0.80 -24.89
C GLY A 171 -13.71 -2.28 -24.57
N VAL A 172 -14.91 -2.65 -24.12
CA VAL A 172 -15.30 -4.06 -23.91
C VAL A 172 -16.15 -4.53 -25.11
N PRO A 173 -15.83 -5.69 -25.73
CA PRO A 173 -16.66 -6.24 -26.79
C PRO A 173 -18.10 -6.49 -26.31
N ASN A 174 -19.07 -5.87 -26.97
CA ASN A 174 -20.48 -6.10 -26.68
C ASN A 174 -20.94 -7.45 -27.25
N ILE A 175 -21.50 -8.31 -26.41
CA ILE A 175 -22.01 -9.62 -26.80
C ILE A 175 -23.40 -9.56 -27.44
N ALA A 176 -24.16 -8.46 -27.27
CA ALA A 176 -25.51 -8.28 -27.83
C ALA A 176 -25.59 -8.60 -29.33
N LYS A 177 -24.63 -8.08 -30.10
CA LYS A 177 -24.55 -8.29 -31.56
C LYS A 177 -24.20 -9.72 -31.98
N ARG A 178 -23.74 -10.56 -31.04
CA ARG A 178 -23.42 -11.98 -31.28
C ARG A 178 -24.61 -12.90 -31.01
N LEU A 179 -25.61 -12.43 -30.28
CA LEU A 179 -26.82 -13.19 -29.96
C LEU A 179 -27.80 -13.06 -31.14
N LYS A 180 -28.02 -14.13 -31.91
CA LYS A 180 -28.92 -14.13 -33.08
C LYS A 180 -30.24 -14.86 -32.81
N SER A 181 -30.29 -15.63 -31.72
CA SER A 181 -31.42 -16.44 -31.32
C SER A 181 -31.47 -16.57 -29.80
N VAL A 182 -32.63 -16.94 -29.27
CA VAL A 182 -32.80 -17.30 -27.84
C VAL A 182 -31.90 -18.48 -27.44
N ASN A 183 -31.64 -19.40 -28.37
CA ASN A 183 -30.70 -20.50 -28.16
C ASN A 183 -29.24 -20.02 -27.98
N ASP A 184 -28.85 -18.91 -28.62
CA ASP A 184 -27.52 -18.32 -28.39
C ASP A 184 -27.40 -17.77 -26.96
N VAL A 185 -28.48 -17.19 -26.42
CA VAL A 185 -28.54 -16.74 -25.02
C VAL A 185 -28.37 -17.92 -24.08
N HIS A 186 -29.15 -18.99 -24.30
CA HIS A 186 -29.08 -20.23 -23.53
C HIS A 186 -27.66 -20.80 -23.52
N ASN A 187 -27.07 -21.02 -24.70
CA ASN A 187 -25.76 -21.64 -24.83
C ASN A 187 -24.65 -20.78 -24.24
N THR A 188 -24.71 -19.47 -24.41
CA THR A 188 -23.69 -18.56 -23.87
C THR A 188 -23.71 -18.54 -22.34
N LEU A 189 -24.89 -18.46 -21.71
CA LEU A 189 -25.02 -18.51 -20.26
C LEU A 189 -24.61 -19.86 -19.69
N SER A 190 -25.04 -20.93 -20.35
CA SER A 190 -24.69 -22.31 -20.05
C SER A 190 -23.18 -22.55 -20.01
N VAL A 191 -22.48 -22.19 -21.09
CA VAL A 191 -21.01 -22.32 -21.19
C VAL A 191 -20.33 -21.45 -20.13
N TRP A 192 -20.76 -20.21 -19.94
CA TRP A 192 -20.18 -19.33 -18.93
C TRP A 192 -20.31 -19.88 -17.51
N LEU A 193 -21.47 -20.43 -17.13
CA LEU A 193 -21.68 -21.00 -15.80
C LEU A 193 -20.83 -22.25 -15.56
N ASP A 194 -20.64 -23.10 -16.57
CA ASP A 194 -19.78 -24.28 -16.49
C ASP A 194 -18.30 -23.89 -16.40
N ASP A 195 -17.87 -22.93 -17.21
CA ASP A 195 -16.51 -22.38 -17.16
C ASP A 195 -16.25 -21.75 -15.80
N LEU A 196 -17.22 -21.00 -15.27
CA LEU A 196 -17.14 -20.37 -13.95
C LEU A 196 -17.05 -21.42 -12.84
N HIS A 197 -17.86 -22.48 -12.91
CA HIS A 197 -17.83 -23.58 -11.94
C HIS A 197 -16.48 -24.30 -11.98
N THR A 198 -15.99 -24.61 -13.18
CA THR A 198 -14.70 -25.28 -13.39
C THR A 198 -13.55 -24.42 -12.85
N ALA A 199 -13.55 -23.12 -13.14
CA ALA A 199 -12.56 -22.18 -12.66
C ALA A 199 -12.58 -22.05 -11.12
N ARG A 200 -13.78 -22.03 -10.51
CA ARG A 200 -13.95 -22.04 -9.06
C ARG A 200 -13.33 -23.28 -8.42
N ILE A 201 -13.72 -24.47 -8.87
CA ILE A 201 -13.21 -25.75 -8.32
C ILE A 201 -11.70 -25.87 -8.52
N SER A 202 -11.19 -25.52 -9.70
CA SER A 202 -9.76 -25.50 -10.00
C SER A 202 -9.01 -24.56 -9.05
N THR A 203 -9.52 -23.34 -8.82
CA THR A 203 -8.90 -22.36 -7.93
C THR A 203 -8.85 -22.86 -6.49
N ILE A 204 -9.96 -23.39 -5.96
CA ILE A 204 -10.02 -23.96 -4.61
C ILE A 204 -9.01 -25.10 -4.48
N SER A 205 -8.95 -26.00 -5.47
CA SER A 205 -7.98 -27.10 -5.48
C SER A 205 -6.53 -26.61 -5.49
N LYS A 206 -6.19 -25.57 -6.27
CA LYS A 206 -4.83 -25.02 -6.30
C LYS A 206 -4.45 -24.33 -4.99
N LEU A 207 -5.39 -23.65 -4.33
CA LEU A 207 -5.13 -23.04 -3.03
C LEU A 207 -5.02 -24.08 -1.92
N LYS A 208 -5.83 -25.14 -1.94
CA LYS A 208 -5.66 -26.29 -1.04
C LYS A 208 -4.29 -26.95 -1.21
N ALA A 209 -3.80 -27.09 -2.44
CA ALA A 209 -2.46 -27.60 -2.68
C ALA A 209 -1.33 -26.70 -2.13
N LEU A 210 -1.58 -25.39 -1.92
CA LEU A 210 -0.65 -24.52 -1.19
C LEU A 210 -0.69 -24.80 0.31
N GLU A 211 -1.86 -25.06 0.87
CA GLU A 211 -2.03 -25.38 2.30
C GLU A 211 -1.44 -26.74 2.67
N ASP A 212 -1.59 -27.73 1.78
CA ASP A 212 -1.08 -29.09 1.99
C ASP A 212 0.45 -29.17 1.84
N ALA A 213 1.07 -28.18 1.18
CA ALA A 213 2.52 -28.15 0.96
C ALA A 213 3.26 -27.59 2.18
N SER A 214 4.40 -28.21 2.54
CA SER A 214 5.25 -27.65 3.59
C SER A 214 5.81 -26.29 3.16
N MET A 215 5.97 -25.37 4.11
CA MET A 215 6.54 -24.04 3.83
C MET A 215 7.93 -24.12 3.18
N SER A 216 8.75 -25.10 3.58
CA SER A 216 10.06 -25.34 2.97
C SER A 216 9.98 -25.68 1.47
N ASP A 217 9.00 -26.49 1.06
CA ASP A 217 8.78 -26.85 -0.35
C ASP A 217 8.25 -25.64 -1.14
N LEU A 218 7.35 -24.86 -0.54
CA LEU A 218 6.84 -23.62 -1.15
C LEU A 218 7.97 -22.63 -1.45
N VAL A 219 8.83 -22.36 -0.47
CA VAL A 219 9.98 -21.45 -0.60
C VAL A 219 10.95 -21.96 -1.68
N GLN A 220 11.33 -23.23 -1.63
CA GLN A 220 12.29 -23.80 -2.58
C GLN A 220 11.79 -23.73 -4.03
N ARG A 221 10.50 -24.04 -4.26
CA ARG A 221 9.91 -23.93 -5.60
C ARG A 221 9.79 -22.48 -6.06
N ALA A 222 9.50 -21.54 -5.16
CA ALA A 222 9.43 -20.11 -5.47
C ALA A 222 10.81 -19.55 -5.86
N LEU A 223 11.87 -19.94 -5.13
CA LEU A 223 13.28 -19.63 -5.42
C LEU A 223 13.67 -20.03 -6.85
N MET A 224 13.33 -21.25 -7.25
CA MET A 224 13.62 -21.75 -8.60
C MET A 224 12.75 -21.13 -9.71
N CYS A 225 11.62 -20.50 -9.35
CA CYS A 225 10.63 -20.00 -10.31
C CYS A 225 10.77 -18.50 -10.59
N HIS A 226 10.54 -17.64 -9.59
CA HIS A 226 10.40 -16.19 -9.77
C HIS A 226 11.14 -15.34 -8.73
N LEU A 227 11.59 -15.93 -7.63
CA LEU A 227 12.46 -15.25 -6.64
C LEU A 227 13.91 -15.26 -7.14
N SER A 228 14.87 -15.65 -6.30
CA SER A 228 16.29 -15.32 -6.46
C SER A 228 17.04 -16.13 -7.53
N LEU A 229 16.64 -17.36 -7.88
CA LEU A 229 17.38 -18.20 -8.84
C LEU A 229 16.83 -18.19 -10.28
N ARG A 230 15.52 -17.92 -10.46
CA ARG A 230 14.82 -17.76 -11.77
C ARG A 230 15.23 -18.76 -12.87
N ILE A 231 15.39 -20.03 -12.52
CA ILE A 231 15.78 -21.10 -13.47
C ILE A 231 14.62 -21.40 -14.47
N ARG A 232 13.41 -20.90 -14.21
CA ARG A 232 12.22 -20.88 -15.11
C ARG A 232 11.86 -22.22 -15.75
N LYS A 233 12.19 -23.36 -15.14
CA LYS A 233 11.87 -24.70 -15.69
C LYS A 233 10.39 -25.09 -15.58
N ARG A 234 9.74 -24.80 -14.46
CA ARG A 234 8.30 -25.08 -14.22
C ARG A 234 7.69 -24.02 -13.30
N ARG A 235 6.40 -23.71 -13.48
CA ARG A 235 5.67 -22.78 -12.59
C ARG A 235 5.49 -23.40 -11.21
N CYS A 236 5.86 -22.66 -10.17
CA CYS A 236 5.64 -23.05 -8.77
C CYS A 236 4.15 -23.00 -8.39
N PHE A 237 3.80 -23.51 -7.21
CA PHE A 237 2.42 -23.53 -6.73
C PHE A 237 1.79 -22.13 -6.68
N LEU A 238 2.54 -21.11 -6.21
CA LEU A 238 2.07 -19.73 -6.16
C LEU A 238 1.69 -19.19 -7.55
N CYS A 239 2.59 -19.31 -8.53
CA CYS A 239 2.31 -18.84 -9.89
C CYS A 239 1.14 -19.61 -10.56
N ASN A 240 0.99 -20.90 -10.23
CA ASN A 240 -0.14 -21.69 -10.73
C ASN A 240 -1.47 -21.20 -10.12
N ALA A 241 -1.51 -20.98 -8.80
CA ALA A 241 -2.68 -20.44 -8.12
C ALA A 241 -3.03 -19.02 -8.62
N GLU A 242 -2.03 -18.16 -8.80
CA GLU A 242 -2.22 -16.81 -9.35
C GLU A 242 -2.83 -16.83 -10.75
N THR A 243 -2.31 -17.71 -11.62
CA THR A 243 -2.85 -17.87 -12.97
C THR A 243 -4.31 -18.30 -12.93
N GLN A 244 -4.68 -19.25 -12.05
CA GLN A 244 -6.07 -19.69 -11.89
C GLN A 244 -6.96 -18.59 -11.31
N LEU A 245 -6.49 -17.81 -10.34
CA LEU A 245 -7.22 -16.66 -9.79
C LEU A 245 -7.47 -15.58 -10.85
N VAL A 246 -6.53 -15.35 -11.76
CA VAL A 246 -6.73 -14.43 -12.90
C VAL A 246 -7.80 -14.96 -13.85
N ILE A 247 -7.75 -16.25 -14.21
CA ILE A 247 -8.77 -16.89 -15.06
C ILE A 247 -10.14 -16.80 -14.40
N TYR A 248 -10.26 -17.25 -13.16
CA TYR A 248 -11.51 -17.25 -12.40
C TYR A 248 -12.06 -15.82 -12.22
N GLY A 249 -11.21 -14.86 -11.85
CA GLY A 249 -11.58 -13.46 -11.75
C GLY A 249 -12.07 -12.88 -13.09
N SER A 250 -11.42 -13.24 -14.20
CA SER A 250 -11.84 -12.77 -15.53
C SER A 250 -13.24 -13.25 -15.91
N LEU A 251 -13.60 -14.49 -15.55
CA LEU A 251 -14.93 -15.05 -15.80
C LEU A 251 -15.98 -14.43 -14.87
N LEU A 252 -15.63 -14.23 -13.60
CA LEU A 252 -16.56 -13.77 -12.55
C LEU A 252 -16.89 -12.28 -12.66
N PHE A 253 -15.93 -11.47 -13.10
CA PHE A 253 -16.06 -10.02 -13.24
C PHE A 253 -16.08 -9.56 -14.71
N SER A 254 -16.21 -10.48 -15.67
CA SER A 254 -16.48 -10.14 -17.06
C SER A 254 -17.75 -9.29 -17.14
N ALA A 255 -17.58 -8.03 -17.53
CA ALA A 255 -18.70 -7.09 -17.65
C ALA A 255 -19.75 -7.60 -18.64
N SER A 256 -19.32 -8.20 -19.76
CA SER A 256 -20.23 -8.71 -20.79
C SER A 256 -21.10 -9.88 -20.29
N ASN A 257 -20.49 -10.85 -19.60
CA ASN A 257 -21.22 -12.06 -19.19
C ASN A 257 -22.11 -11.78 -17.96
N LYS A 258 -21.62 -10.95 -17.04
CA LYS A 258 -22.44 -10.48 -15.91
C LYS A 258 -23.65 -9.70 -16.41
N GLN A 259 -23.45 -8.72 -17.29
CA GLN A 259 -24.54 -7.94 -17.85
C GLN A 259 -25.51 -8.83 -18.62
N MET A 260 -25.02 -9.80 -19.38
CA MET A 260 -25.89 -10.75 -20.07
C MET A 260 -26.74 -11.57 -19.11
N TYR A 261 -26.16 -12.08 -18.01
CA TYR A 261 -26.93 -12.79 -17.00
C TYR A 261 -27.95 -11.89 -16.30
N ASP A 262 -27.55 -10.68 -15.89
CA ASP A 262 -28.43 -9.71 -15.20
C ASP A 262 -29.58 -9.25 -16.12
N SER A 263 -29.28 -8.91 -17.38
CA SER A 263 -30.28 -8.52 -18.39
C SER A 263 -31.22 -9.66 -18.74
N THR A 264 -30.70 -10.86 -18.98
CA THR A 264 -31.52 -12.05 -19.24
C THR A 264 -32.43 -12.33 -18.06
N SER A 265 -31.89 -12.34 -16.84
CA SER A 265 -32.67 -12.54 -15.61
C SER A 265 -33.77 -11.50 -15.46
N LYS A 266 -33.45 -10.21 -15.64
CA LYS A 266 -34.42 -9.12 -15.55
C LYS A 266 -35.55 -9.25 -16.59
N CYS A 267 -35.22 -9.57 -17.85
CA CYS A 267 -36.23 -9.78 -18.89
C CYS A 267 -37.11 -11.00 -18.59
N LEU A 268 -36.53 -12.12 -18.15
CA LEU A 268 -37.30 -13.31 -17.75
C LEU A 268 -38.22 -13.04 -16.56
N LEU A 269 -37.76 -12.27 -15.56
CA LEU A 269 -38.57 -11.88 -14.40
C LEU A 269 -39.76 -10.97 -14.79
N LYS A 270 -39.61 -10.08 -15.77
CA LYS A 270 -40.71 -9.25 -16.29
C LYS A 270 -41.81 -10.09 -16.96
N MET A 271 -41.44 -11.24 -17.54
CA MET A 271 -42.35 -12.08 -18.32
C MET A 271 -42.97 -13.24 -17.50
N SER A 272 -42.33 -13.65 -16.39
CA SER A 272 -42.80 -14.77 -15.57
C SER A 272 -43.96 -14.37 -14.64
N GLN A 273 -45.08 -15.11 -14.73
CA GLN A 273 -46.22 -15.01 -13.80
C GLN A 273 -46.16 -16.06 -12.67
N LYS A 274 -45.13 -16.91 -12.62
CA LYS A 274 -45.05 -18.06 -11.69
C LYS A 274 -44.10 -17.77 -10.52
N GLU A 275 -44.65 -17.72 -9.29
CA GLU A 275 -43.90 -17.46 -8.05
C GLU A 275 -42.72 -18.43 -7.82
N PHE A 276 -42.87 -19.72 -8.12
CA PHE A 276 -41.81 -20.72 -7.96
C PHE A 276 -40.55 -20.42 -8.78
N LEU A 277 -40.70 -19.86 -9.97
CA LEU A 277 -39.57 -19.53 -10.85
C LEU A 277 -38.84 -18.25 -10.41
N LEU A 278 -39.56 -17.30 -9.81
CA LEU A 278 -38.97 -16.11 -9.18
C LEU A 278 -38.03 -16.51 -8.02
N ILE A 279 -38.42 -17.54 -7.25
CA ILE A 279 -37.61 -18.07 -6.15
C ILE A 279 -36.29 -18.67 -6.68
N ASN A 280 -36.34 -19.51 -7.72
CA ASN A 280 -35.14 -20.13 -8.31
C ASN A 280 -34.16 -19.09 -8.87
N ALA A 281 -34.67 -18.04 -9.52
CA ALA A 281 -33.86 -16.94 -10.03
C ALA A 281 -33.18 -16.15 -8.89
N ALA A 282 -33.92 -15.84 -7.83
CA ALA A 282 -33.41 -15.14 -6.65
C ALA A 282 -32.34 -15.96 -5.91
N GLU A 283 -32.53 -17.27 -5.78
CA GLU A 283 -31.53 -18.18 -5.21
C GLU A 283 -30.26 -18.25 -6.04
N HIS A 284 -30.36 -18.29 -7.37
CA HIS A 284 -29.18 -18.34 -8.24
C HIS A 284 -28.37 -17.03 -8.20
N ILE A 285 -29.04 -15.87 -8.17
CA ILE A 285 -28.39 -14.56 -7.95
C ILE A 285 -27.63 -14.57 -6.63
N LYS A 286 -28.27 -15.05 -5.55
CA LYS A 286 -27.65 -15.17 -4.22
C LYS A 286 -26.42 -16.07 -4.23
N VAL A 287 -26.45 -17.20 -4.94
CA VAL A 287 -25.27 -18.06 -5.10
C VAL A 287 -24.14 -17.32 -5.80
N LEU A 288 -24.41 -16.61 -6.90
CA LEU A 288 -23.39 -15.86 -7.62
C LEU A 288 -22.77 -14.74 -6.76
N GLU A 289 -23.53 -14.11 -5.87
CA GLU A 289 -23.00 -13.17 -4.88
C GLU A 289 -22.10 -13.85 -3.85
N LEU A 290 -22.50 -15.00 -3.31
CA LEU A 290 -21.67 -15.78 -2.40
C LEU A 290 -20.36 -16.23 -3.05
N VAL A 291 -20.40 -16.63 -4.33
CA VAL A 291 -19.24 -17.00 -5.14
C VAL A 291 -18.29 -15.81 -5.33
N ARG A 292 -18.80 -14.57 -5.45
CA ARG A 292 -17.98 -13.34 -5.49
C ARG A 292 -17.29 -13.04 -4.17
N GLU A 293 -18.00 -13.18 -3.06
CA GLU A 293 -17.40 -13.03 -1.74
C GLU A 293 -16.35 -14.12 -1.48
N GLU A 294 -16.66 -15.38 -1.81
CA GLU A 294 -15.69 -16.48 -1.74
C GLU A 294 -14.42 -16.16 -2.54
N PHE A 295 -14.54 -15.70 -3.79
CA PHE A 295 -13.40 -15.30 -4.61
C PHE A 295 -12.54 -14.23 -3.94
N ARG A 296 -13.18 -13.22 -3.32
CA ARG A 296 -12.47 -12.15 -2.62
C ARG A 296 -11.58 -12.71 -1.51
N TYR A 297 -12.11 -13.63 -0.72
CA TYR A 297 -11.36 -14.26 0.37
C TYR A 297 -10.35 -15.30 -0.11
N LEU A 298 -10.61 -16.02 -1.22
CA LEU A 298 -9.61 -16.88 -1.88
C LEU A 298 -8.40 -16.06 -2.36
N LYS A 299 -8.64 -14.85 -2.88
CA LYS A 299 -7.56 -13.92 -3.27
C LYS A 299 -6.76 -13.40 -2.08
N PHE A 300 -7.43 -13.10 -0.95
CA PHE A 300 -6.75 -12.73 0.28
C PHE A 300 -5.91 -13.89 0.84
N LEU A 301 -6.45 -15.11 0.85
CA LEU A 301 -5.74 -16.31 1.29
C LEU A 301 -4.47 -16.56 0.47
N TYR A 302 -4.57 -16.45 -0.86
CA TYR A 302 -3.40 -16.48 -1.74
C TYR A 302 -2.37 -15.42 -1.38
N THR A 303 -2.82 -14.18 -1.17
CA THR A 303 -1.93 -13.04 -0.87
C THR A 303 -1.20 -13.28 0.44
N HIS A 304 -1.90 -13.65 1.51
CA HIS A 304 -1.30 -13.94 2.80
C HIS A 304 -0.32 -15.12 2.74
N THR A 305 -0.67 -16.19 2.01
CA THR A 305 0.22 -17.36 1.83
C THR A 305 1.48 -16.97 1.05
N ARG A 306 1.35 -16.22 -0.04
CA ARG A 306 2.48 -15.72 -0.84
C ARG A 306 3.41 -14.85 0.01
N ASP A 307 2.83 -13.90 0.76
CA ASP A 307 3.59 -12.98 1.60
C ASP A 307 4.31 -13.75 2.73
N SER A 308 3.70 -14.82 3.27
CA SER A 308 4.35 -15.75 4.21
C SER A 308 5.55 -16.47 3.59
N VAL A 309 5.42 -16.98 2.36
CA VAL A 309 6.53 -17.63 1.64
C VAL A 309 7.68 -16.64 1.44
N TYR A 310 7.38 -15.38 1.09
CA TYR A 310 8.40 -14.35 0.91
C TYR A 310 9.07 -13.97 2.24
N ALA A 311 8.31 -13.93 3.34
CA ALA A 311 8.87 -13.71 4.68
C ALA A 311 9.85 -14.82 5.08
N HIS A 312 9.53 -16.09 4.82
CA HIS A 312 10.43 -17.21 5.07
C HIS A 312 11.69 -17.17 4.19
N GLU A 313 11.55 -16.77 2.92
CA GLU A 313 12.71 -16.57 2.03
C GLU A 313 13.63 -15.48 2.56
N LYS A 314 13.09 -14.35 3.03
CA LYS A 314 13.87 -13.27 3.64
C LYS A 314 14.64 -13.73 4.89
N ILE A 315 14.02 -14.53 5.77
CA ILE A 315 14.72 -15.15 6.91
C ILE A 315 15.85 -16.06 6.41
N GLY A 316 15.58 -16.89 5.40
CA GLY A 316 16.60 -17.75 4.78
C GLY A 316 17.79 -16.96 4.24
N VAL A 317 17.52 -15.84 3.55
CA VAL A 317 18.54 -14.91 3.04
C VAL A 317 19.27 -14.19 4.18
N ALA A 318 18.60 -13.85 5.28
CA ALA A 318 19.22 -13.26 6.46
C ALA A 318 20.25 -14.21 7.09
N LYS A 319 19.93 -15.50 7.17
CA LYS A 319 20.80 -16.56 7.71
C LYS A 319 21.91 -17.02 6.76
N SER A 320 21.80 -16.72 5.46
CA SER A 320 22.79 -17.15 4.47
C SER A 320 24.03 -16.25 4.47
N ARG A 321 25.22 -16.85 4.35
CA ARG A 321 26.49 -16.13 4.12
C ARG A 321 26.78 -16.03 2.61
N ARG A 322 27.38 -14.91 2.17
CA ARG A 322 27.88 -14.80 0.79
C ARG A 322 28.96 -15.85 0.52
N THR A 323 29.02 -16.33 -0.71
CA THR A 323 29.94 -17.40 -1.13
C THR A 323 31.03 -16.93 -2.10
N ASN A 324 31.03 -15.66 -2.50
CA ASN A 324 31.84 -15.18 -3.61
C ASN A 324 33.15 -14.53 -3.14
N LYS A 325 34.24 -15.31 -3.13
CA LYS A 325 35.55 -14.95 -2.54
C LYS A 325 36.41 -13.94 -3.32
N PHE A 326 36.10 -13.66 -4.59
CA PHE A 326 37.11 -13.11 -5.53
C PHE A 326 37.28 -11.57 -5.57
N ARG A 327 36.65 -10.75 -4.72
CA ARG A 327 36.70 -9.26 -4.85
C ARG A 327 36.88 -8.45 -3.55
N CYS A 328 37.21 -9.05 -2.41
CA CYS A 328 36.87 -8.45 -1.10
C CYS A 328 37.89 -7.47 -0.46
N ILE A 329 39.18 -7.52 -0.79
CA ILE A 329 40.19 -6.79 0.02
C ILE A 329 40.08 -5.24 -0.12
N PRO A 330 39.97 -4.65 -1.34
CA PRO A 330 39.82 -3.19 -1.48
C PRO A 330 38.46 -2.63 -1.00
N LEU A 331 37.53 -3.48 -0.57
CA LEU A 331 36.17 -3.09 -0.18
C LEU A 331 36.04 -2.82 1.33
N VAL A 332 36.97 -3.30 2.17
CA VAL A 332 36.87 -3.17 3.63
C VAL A 332 37.08 -1.72 4.06
N ASP A 333 38.18 -1.09 3.62
CA ASP A 333 38.51 0.30 3.96
C ASP A 333 37.44 1.30 3.48
N LEU A 334 36.94 1.10 2.25
CA LEU A 334 35.88 1.94 1.69
C LEU A 334 34.60 1.86 2.55
N LYS A 335 34.20 0.64 2.94
CA LYS A 335 33.02 0.45 3.78
C LYS A 335 33.19 0.98 5.20
N PHE A 336 34.39 0.93 5.75
CA PHE A 336 34.65 1.50 7.07
C PHE A 336 34.46 3.03 7.08
N GLY A 337 34.96 3.71 6.05
CA GLY A 337 34.69 5.15 5.83
C GLY A 337 33.20 5.46 5.72
N GLU A 338 32.44 4.64 5.00
CA GLU A 338 30.99 4.81 4.91
C GLU A 338 30.25 4.59 6.24
N ILE A 339 30.69 3.62 7.06
CA ILE A 339 30.10 3.35 8.38
C ILE A 339 30.28 4.57 9.29
N THR A 340 31.49 5.13 9.37
CA THR A 340 31.76 6.31 10.22
C THR A 340 30.91 7.51 9.82
N ILE A 341 30.75 7.76 8.52
CA ILE A 341 29.87 8.82 8.00
C ILE A 341 28.41 8.57 8.38
N THR A 342 27.90 7.36 8.17
CA THR A 342 26.51 7.02 8.49
C THR A 342 26.23 7.07 9.99
N THR A 343 27.17 6.64 10.84
CA THR A 343 27.08 6.76 12.30
C THR A 343 26.97 8.22 12.72
N ALA A 344 27.88 9.09 12.26
CA ALA A 344 27.84 10.51 12.60
C ALA A 344 26.55 11.18 12.13
N TYR A 345 26.04 10.79 10.95
CA TYR A 345 24.76 11.27 10.43
C TYR A 345 23.58 10.82 11.30
N LEU A 346 23.53 9.54 11.68
CA LEU A 346 22.50 9.00 12.56
C LEU A 346 22.50 9.72 13.92
N GLU A 347 23.66 9.85 14.56
CA GLU A 347 23.78 10.51 15.86
C GLU A 347 23.31 11.96 15.82
N LYS A 348 23.67 12.70 14.76
CA LYS A 348 23.15 14.05 14.52
C LYS A 348 21.63 14.07 14.43
N LYS A 349 21.03 13.15 13.67
CA LYS A 349 19.57 13.10 13.47
C LYS A 349 18.82 12.66 14.71
N VAL A 350 19.35 11.70 15.47
CA VAL A 350 18.80 11.31 16.78
C VAL A 350 18.85 12.48 17.76
N GLY A 351 19.92 13.27 17.76
CA GLY A 351 20.00 14.49 18.57
C GLY A 351 18.86 15.48 18.26
N ILE A 352 18.55 15.67 16.97
CA ILE A 352 17.43 16.51 16.53
C ILE A 352 16.09 15.92 16.98
N LEU A 353 15.90 14.59 16.84
CA LEU A 353 14.67 13.92 17.28
C LEU A 353 14.42 14.13 18.78
N LEU A 354 15.44 13.91 19.62
CA LEU A 354 15.34 14.10 21.06
C LEU A 354 15.04 15.56 21.43
N TYR A 355 15.65 16.51 20.73
CA TYR A 355 15.35 17.93 20.89
C TYR A 355 13.88 18.22 20.58
N LEU A 356 13.35 17.76 19.44
CA LEU A 356 11.96 17.97 19.05
C LEU A 356 10.96 17.33 20.03
N GLU A 357 11.24 16.12 20.51
CA GLU A 357 10.40 15.43 21.50
C GLU A 357 10.37 16.17 22.84
N ASN A 358 11.51 16.71 23.28
CA ASN A 358 11.59 17.49 24.51
C ASN A 358 10.88 18.85 24.35
N LEU A 359 11.10 19.53 23.22
CA LEU A 359 10.42 20.78 22.89
C LEU A 359 8.90 20.61 22.90
N LYS A 360 8.39 19.49 22.36
CA LYS A 360 6.97 19.17 22.39
C LYS A 360 6.45 19.04 23.83
N LYS A 361 7.15 18.27 24.68
CA LYS A 361 6.76 18.09 26.09
C LYS A 361 6.78 19.40 26.87
N GLU A 362 7.75 20.28 26.60
CA GLU A 362 7.81 21.60 27.24
C GLU A 362 6.60 22.46 26.85
N LYS A 363 6.24 22.46 25.56
CA LYS A 363 5.09 23.22 25.05
C LYS A 363 3.74 22.69 25.52
N GLU A 364 3.60 21.38 25.69
CA GLU A 364 2.38 20.78 26.26
C GLU A 364 2.17 21.20 27.74
N ASN A 365 3.25 21.51 28.45
CA ASN A 365 3.22 21.88 29.87
C ASN A 365 3.25 23.39 30.14
N SER A 366 3.46 24.22 29.12
CA SER A 366 3.61 25.67 29.25
C SER A 366 2.39 26.42 28.72
N THR A 367 1.98 27.47 29.43
CA THR A 367 0.98 28.44 28.97
C THR A 367 1.61 29.69 28.34
N GLU A 368 2.94 29.71 28.18
CA GLU A 368 3.66 30.85 27.60
C GLU A 368 3.49 30.94 26.08
N VAL A 369 3.35 32.17 25.59
CA VAL A 369 3.27 32.45 24.15
C VAL A 369 4.67 32.45 23.57
N ASP A 370 4.92 31.61 22.57
CA ASP A 370 6.20 31.58 21.85
C ASP A 370 6.54 32.96 21.25
N THR A 371 7.77 33.43 21.46
CA THR A 371 8.30 34.68 20.87
C THR A 371 9.47 34.39 19.93
N CYS A 372 9.56 35.16 18.84
CA CYS A 372 10.60 34.95 17.84
C CYS A 372 11.98 35.30 18.42
N PRO A 373 13.01 34.44 18.29
CA PRO A 373 14.33 34.70 18.87
C PRO A 373 15.10 35.85 18.20
N ILE A 374 14.63 36.34 17.04
CA ILE A 374 15.25 37.47 16.32
C ILE A 374 14.60 38.79 16.71
N CYS A 375 13.27 38.91 16.58
CA CYS A 375 12.56 40.17 16.81
C CYS A 375 11.88 40.27 18.18
N CYS A 376 11.86 39.18 18.96
CA CYS A 376 11.17 39.07 20.25
C CYS A 376 9.65 39.35 20.18
N LEU A 377 9.06 39.27 18.99
CA LEU A 377 7.62 39.45 18.77
C LEU A 377 6.90 38.11 18.66
N ASN A 378 5.60 38.14 18.91
CA ASN A 378 4.70 37.03 18.60
C ASN A 378 4.66 36.87 17.07
N GLY A 379 4.81 35.64 16.58
CA GLY A 379 4.87 35.36 15.14
C GLY A 379 3.53 35.54 14.42
N ASP A 380 3.04 36.78 14.31
CA ASP A 380 1.68 37.10 13.84
C ASP A 380 1.40 36.57 12.41
N THR A 381 2.38 36.65 11.53
CA THR A 381 2.29 36.13 10.14
C THR A 381 2.60 34.63 10.03
N GLY A 382 2.85 33.97 11.16
CA GLY A 382 3.27 32.59 11.25
C GLY A 382 4.75 32.38 11.56
N TRP A 383 5.11 31.10 11.62
CA TRP A 383 6.40 30.58 12.03
C TRP A 383 7.04 29.75 10.94
N ALA A 384 8.35 29.89 10.79
CA ALA A 384 9.19 29.06 9.96
C ALA A 384 10.10 28.19 10.84
N PHE A 385 10.16 26.90 10.54
CA PHE A 385 10.96 25.90 11.23
C PHE A 385 12.10 25.42 10.35
N PHE A 386 13.32 25.49 10.86
CA PHE A 386 14.52 24.99 10.20
C PHE A 386 14.62 23.46 10.34
N GLU A 387 15.46 22.81 9.53
CA GLU A 387 15.70 21.35 9.59
C GLU A 387 16.27 20.90 10.95
N CYS A 388 16.86 21.83 11.70
CA CYS A 388 17.33 21.61 13.07
C CYS A 388 16.22 21.68 14.14
N GLY A 389 14.99 22.01 13.77
CA GLY A 389 13.85 22.13 14.68
C GLY A 389 13.66 23.51 15.32
N HIS A 390 14.62 24.42 15.19
CA HIS A 390 14.46 25.80 15.68
C HIS A 390 13.51 26.60 14.78
N SER A 391 12.83 27.58 15.38
CA SER A 391 11.83 28.40 14.69
C SER A 391 12.10 29.90 14.78
N VAL A 392 11.68 30.62 13.75
CA VAL A 392 11.64 32.10 13.67
C VAL A 392 10.30 32.53 13.10
N CYS A 393 9.90 33.79 13.28
CA CYS A 393 8.72 34.30 12.57
C CYS A 393 8.98 34.44 11.06
N ASN A 394 7.93 34.38 10.26
CA ASN A 394 8.03 34.47 8.80
C ASN A 394 8.68 35.78 8.32
N GLN A 395 8.45 36.90 9.00
CA GLN A 395 9.09 38.17 8.63
C GLN A 395 10.61 38.13 8.83
N CYS A 396 11.07 37.55 9.94
CA CYS A 396 12.51 37.42 10.18
C CYS A 396 13.16 36.47 9.18
N LEU A 397 12.48 35.37 8.80
CA LEU A 397 13.00 34.50 7.75
C LEU A 397 13.12 35.24 6.41
N GLU A 398 12.11 36.01 6.01
CA GLU A 398 12.14 36.78 4.76
C GLU A 398 13.34 37.73 4.72
N THR A 399 13.59 38.46 5.81
CA THR A 399 14.78 39.30 5.96
C THR A 399 16.07 38.49 5.84
N MET A 400 16.16 37.32 6.49
CA MET A 400 17.34 36.46 6.39
C MET A 400 17.61 35.99 4.95
N CYS A 401 16.56 35.59 4.22
CA CYS A 401 16.67 35.17 2.82
C CYS A 401 17.12 36.32 1.90
N ASN A 402 16.62 37.54 2.13
CA ASN A 402 16.96 38.71 1.32
C ASN A 402 18.41 39.17 1.49
N HIS A 403 19.08 38.77 2.57
CA HIS A 403 20.50 39.06 2.83
C HIS A 403 21.45 37.95 2.36
N SER A 404 20.93 36.86 1.81
CA SER A 404 21.74 35.73 1.33
C SER A 404 21.54 35.50 -0.17
N ASP A 405 22.61 35.60 -0.97
CA ASP A 405 22.60 35.21 -2.39
C ASP A 405 22.61 33.67 -2.60
N THR A 406 22.58 32.91 -1.51
CA THR A 406 22.66 31.44 -1.51
C THR A 406 21.29 30.80 -1.30
N PHE A 407 21.01 29.67 -1.95
CA PHE A 407 19.78 28.86 -1.73
C PHE A 407 19.71 28.16 -0.35
N LYS A 408 20.49 28.62 0.63
CA LYS A 408 20.60 28.09 1.99
C LYS A 408 20.57 29.23 2.98
N VAL A 409 19.97 28.98 4.13
CA VAL A 409 19.84 29.93 5.24
C VAL A 409 20.35 29.27 6.50
N ASP A 410 21.22 29.96 7.23
CA ASP A 410 21.75 29.47 8.49
C ASP A 410 20.78 29.75 9.63
N CYS A 411 20.46 28.73 10.42
CA CYS A 411 19.60 28.91 11.60
C CYS A 411 20.23 29.93 12.57
N PRO A 412 19.50 30.94 13.06
CA PRO A 412 20.06 31.95 13.98
C PRO A 412 20.45 31.37 15.33
N MET A 413 19.83 30.25 15.74
CA MET A 413 20.06 29.62 17.05
C MET A 413 21.27 28.70 17.05
N CYS A 414 21.45 27.89 16.00
CA CYS A 414 22.48 26.85 15.96
C CYS A 414 23.41 26.89 14.73
N ARG A 415 23.20 27.85 13.82
CA ARG A 415 23.97 28.06 12.58
C ARG A 415 23.98 26.87 11.62
N ILE A 416 23.07 25.91 11.79
CA ILE A 416 22.91 24.82 10.84
C ILE A 416 22.33 25.39 9.55
N SER A 417 23.12 25.27 8.47
CA SER A 417 22.73 25.68 7.13
C SER A 417 21.63 24.79 6.58
N THR A 418 20.47 25.39 6.29
CA THR A 418 19.26 24.70 5.82
C THR A 418 18.90 25.18 4.42
N PRO A 419 18.76 24.30 3.42
CA PRO A 419 18.20 24.66 2.12
C PRO A 419 16.81 25.29 2.26
N ILE A 420 16.51 26.35 1.50
CA ILE A 420 15.23 27.07 1.63
C ILE A 420 14.02 26.14 1.44
N ASN A 421 14.12 25.14 0.57
CA ASN A 421 13.07 24.16 0.33
C ASN A 421 12.85 23.15 1.47
N CYS A 422 13.73 23.11 2.47
CA CYS A 422 13.64 22.26 3.65
C CYS A 422 13.08 23.01 4.88
N ILE A 423 12.70 24.28 4.73
CA ILE A 423 12.08 25.07 5.79
C ILE A 423 10.57 24.80 5.79
N SER A 424 10.03 24.46 6.96
CA SER A 424 8.60 24.19 7.15
C SER A 424 7.89 25.43 7.69
N TYR A 425 6.64 25.68 7.28
CA TYR A 425 5.91 26.89 7.63
C TYR A 425 4.58 26.57 8.34
N VAL A 426 4.27 27.32 9.39
CA VAL A 426 2.96 27.36 10.04
C VAL A 426 2.44 28.78 9.94
N LYS A 427 1.36 29.00 9.19
CA LYS A 427 0.63 30.27 9.29
C LYS A 427 -0.21 30.25 10.56
N ASN A 428 -0.11 31.30 11.35
CA ASN A 428 -1.12 31.56 12.37
C ASN A 428 -2.38 31.96 11.62
N ASN A 429 -3.45 31.18 11.76
CA ASN A 429 -4.77 31.60 11.30
C ASN A 429 -5.28 32.69 12.23
N GLN A 430 -4.67 33.87 12.16
CA GLN A 430 -5.33 35.11 12.51
C GLN A 430 -5.72 35.77 11.19
N GLU A 431 -7.00 36.08 11.08
CA GLU A 431 -7.61 36.74 9.93
C GLU A 431 -6.95 38.10 9.67
N GLY A 432 -6.55 38.36 8.42
CA GLY A 432 -6.12 39.67 7.89
C GLY A 432 -4.61 39.83 7.79
N ALA A 433 -4.00 40.28 6.69
CA ALA A 433 -4.48 40.87 5.45
C ALA A 433 -3.43 40.63 4.35
N GLY A 434 -3.87 40.51 3.09
CA GLY A 434 -2.96 40.36 1.94
C GLY A 434 -3.55 39.74 0.66
N SER A 435 -4.82 39.33 0.72
CA SER A 435 -5.81 39.27 -0.36
C SER A 435 -7.10 38.93 0.40
N ASN A 436 -8.25 39.56 0.13
CA ASN A 436 -9.50 39.36 0.90
C ASN A 436 -10.10 37.94 0.82
N ILE A 437 -9.29 36.95 0.43
CA ILE A 437 -9.61 35.56 0.22
C ILE A 437 -8.74 34.75 1.18
N VAL A 438 -9.30 34.41 2.34
CA VAL A 438 -8.66 33.50 3.30
C VAL A 438 -8.97 32.07 2.87
N ILE A 439 -7.93 31.27 2.61
CA ILE A 439 -8.09 29.82 2.40
C ILE A 439 -8.39 29.17 3.74
N LYS A 440 -9.51 28.44 3.81
CA LYS A 440 -9.87 27.55 4.91
C LYS A 440 -9.10 26.24 4.77
N GLY A 441 -8.26 25.92 5.77
CA GLY A 441 -7.48 24.68 5.84
C GLY A 441 -5.96 24.92 5.80
N SER A 442 -5.18 23.85 5.99
CA SER A 442 -3.72 23.86 5.89
C SER A 442 -3.30 22.94 4.74
N PHE A 443 -2.65 23.50 3.71
CA PHE A 443 -2.26 22.75 2.53
C PHE A 443 -0.83 23.10 2.11
N SER A 444 -0.24 22.30 1.21
CA SER A 444 1.06 22.64 0.65
C SER A 444 0.97 23.95 -0.16
N THR A 445 2.07 24.69 -0.24
CA THR A 445 2.15 25.99 -0.94
C THR A 445 1.62 25.95 -2.37
N LYS A 446 1.83 24.86 -3.12
CA LYS A 446 1.28 24.70 -4.48
C LYS A 446 -0.25 24.58 -4.49
N ILE A 447 -0.83 23.84 -3.54
CA ILE A 447 -2.29 23.66 -3.41
C ILE A 447 -2.94 24.96 -2.94
N GLU A 448 -2.29 25.68 -2.02
CA GLU A 448 -2.72 27.01 -1.59
C GLU A 448 -2.74 28.01 -2.76
N CYS A 449 -1.64 28.10 -3.53
CA CYS A 449 -1.58 29.01 -4.68
C CYS A 449 -2.66 28.70 -5.75
N VAL A 450 -2.89 27.42 -6.04
CA VAL A 450 -3.93 27.01 -6.99
C VAL A 450 -5.32 27.37 -6.46
N THR A 451 -5.60 27.10 -5.19
CA THR A 451 -6.89 27.42 -4.55
C THR A 451 -7.14 28.93 -4.52
N LEU A 452 -6.12 29.74 -4.16
CA LEU A 452 -6.21 31.20 -4.19
C LEU A 452 -6.55 31.70 -5.59
N LYS A 453 -5.86 31.18 -6.62
CA LYS A 453 -6.09 31.60 -8.00
C LYS A 453 -7.49 31.25 -8.48
N LEU A 454 -8.03 30.10 -8.07
CA LEU A 454 -9.41 29.72 -8.39
C LEU A 454 -10.42 30.65 -7.73
N MET A 455 -10.24 31.00 -6.47
CA MET A 455 -11.12 31.94 -5.77
C MET A 455 -11.07 33.34 -6.41
N GLU A 456 -9.88 33.79 -6.84
CA GLU A 456 -9.72 35.04 -7.60
C GLU A 456 -10.49 35.00 -8.93
N LEU A 457 -10.31 33.93 -9.72
CA LEU A 457 -11.01 33.77 -11.00
C LEU A 457 -12.53 33.69 -10.84
N ILE A 458 -13.02 32.97 -9.82
CA ILE A 458 -14.45 32.86 -9.51
C ILE A 458 -15.02 34.21 -9.05
N SER A 459 -14.22 35.03 -8.35
CA SER A 459 -14.63 36.38 -7.96
C SER A 459 -14.76 37.33 -9.15
N GLN A 460 -13.95 37.14 -10.19
CA GLN A 460 -13.99 37.92 -11.42
C GLN A 460 -15.10 37.45 -12.38
N ASP A 461 -15.29 36.13 -12.50
CA ASP A 461 -16.37 35.52 -13.28
C ASP A 461 -16.97 34.31 -12.53
N PRO A 462 -18.16 34.44 -11.93
CA PRO A 462 -18.83 33.35 -11.22
C PRO A 462 -19.17 32.12 -12.07
N ASN A 463 -19.11 32.22 -13.40
CA ASN A 463 -19.36 31.11 -14.33
C ASN A 463 -18.08 30.53 -14.94
N VAL A 464 -16.90 30.97 -14.48
CA VAL A 464 -15.62 30.49 -14.99
C VAL A 464 -15.50 28.97 -14.83
N LYS A 465 -15.03 28.30 -15.89
CA LYS A 465 -14.76 26.86 -15.88
C LYS A 465 -13.27 26.63 -16.00
N VAL A 466 -12.70 25.97 -14.99
CA VAL A 466 -11.26 25.72 -14.93
C VAL A 466 -10.99 24.21 -15.02
N LEU A 467 -10.04 23.85 -15.88
CA LEU A 467 -9.54 22.48 -15.99
C LEU A 467 -8.14 22.41 -15.40
N ILE A 468 -7.93 21.50 -14.46
CA ILE A 468 -6.66 21.30 -13.77
C ILE A 468 -6.13 19.92 -14.12
N PHE A 469 -4.92 19.87 -14.66
CA PHE A 469 -4.24 18.64 -15.03
C PHE A 469 -3.13 18.34 -14.03
N SER A 470 -2.99 17.08 -13.65
CA SER A 470 -1.90 16.60 -12.81
C SER A 470 -1.58 15.15 -13.16
N ASN A 471 -0.30 14.81 -13.14
CA ASN A 471 0.15 13.42 -13.34
C ASN A 471 0.04 12.58 -12.05
N TRP A 472 -0.40 13.18 -10.93
CA TRP A 472 -0.45 12.55 -9.61
C TRP A 472 -1.87 12.57 -9.06
N ASP A 473 -2.56 11.42 -9.10
CA ASP A 473 -3.93 11.28 -8.59
C ASP A 473 -4.06 11.69 -7.12
N LYS A 474 -3.03 11.42 -6.31
CA LYS A 474 -3.00 11.83 -4.89
C LYS A 474 -3.04 13.35 -4.72
N ALA A 475 -2.36 14.10 -5.59
CA ALA A 475 -2.37 15.55 -5.55
C ALA A 475 -3.74 16.13 -5.95
N LEU A 476 -4.46 15.48 -6.86
CA LEU A 476 -5.83 15.87 -7.23
C LEU A 476 -6.83 15.61 -6.09
N ASN A 477 -6.64 14.53 -5.32
CA ASN A 477 -7.47 14.27 -4.14
C ASN A 477 -7.21 15.33 -3.03
N LEU A 478 -5.95 15.66 -2.75
CA LEU A 478 -5.59 16.71 -1.79
C LEU A 478 -6.08 18.09 -2.22
N LEU A 479 -6.01 18.40 -3.52
CA LEU A 479 -6.62 19.62 -4.06
C LEU A 479 -8.15 19.58 -3.88
N GLY A 480 -8.78 18.44 -4.12
CA GLY A 480 -10.22 18.26 -3.89
C GLY A 480 -10.64 18.59 -2.46
N GLU A 481 -9.90 18.09 -1.47
CA GLU A 481 -10.14 18.42 -0.05
C GLU A 481 -10.01 19.92 0.22
N ALA A 482 -9.01 20.58 -0.39
CA ALA A 482 -8.86 22.02 -0.29
C ALA A 482 -10.03 22.79 -0.90
N LEU A 483 -10.52 22.35 -2.06
CA LEU A 483 -11.67 22.97 -2.73
C LEU A 483 -12.97 22.78 -1.94
N ASP A 484 -13.20 21.60 -1.37
CA ASP A 484 -14.37 21.32 -0.51
C ASP A 484 -14.39 22.24 0.72
N GLN A 485 -13.25 22.37 1.41
CA GLN A 485 -13.12 23.24 2.59
C GLN A 485 -13.33 24.73 2.26
N ASN A 486 -13.05 25.12 1.01
CA ASN A 486 -13.20 26.48 0.51
C ASN A 486 -14.50 26.71 -0.28
N SER A 487 -15.44 25.76 -0.23
CA SER A 487 -16.74 25.85 -0.90
C SER A 487 -16.65 26.06 -2.42
N ILE A 488 -15.59 25.53 -3.05
CA ILE A 488 -15.44 25.51 -4.50
C ILE A 488 -15.88 24.16 -5.03
N SER A 489 -16.91 24.17 -5.87
CA SER A 489 -17.41 22.96 -6.49
C SER A 489 -16.42 22.40 -7.52
N TYR A 490 -16.05 21.13 -7.36
CA TYR A 490 -15.20 20.44 -8.33
C TYR A 490 -15.75 19.05 -8.68
N ARG A 491 -15.16 18.47 -9.72
CA ARG A 491 -15.34 17.06 -10.09
C ARG A 491 -14.00 16.52 -10.56
N ILE A 492 -13.59 15.38 -10.02
CA ILE A 492 -12.41 14.64 -10.50
C ILE A 492 -12.87 13.70 -11.60
N LEU A 493 -12.29 13.86 -12.78
CA LEU A 493 -12.56 12.98 -13.92
C LEU A 493 -11.85 11.64 -13.71
N LYS A 494 -12.59 10.62 -13.26
CA LYS A 494 -12.11 9.24 -13.13
C LYS A 494 -12.61 8.38 -14.27
N THR A 495 -11.81 7.40 -14.70
CA THR A 495 -12.21 6.39 -15.68
C THR A 495 -13.33 5.50 -15.12
N GLY A 496 -14.34 5.15 -15.93
CA GLY A 496 -15.48 4.31 -15.51
C GLY A 496 -16.86 4.86 -15.86
N THR A 497 -17.91 4.29 -15.28
CA THR A 497 -19.33 4.54 -15.63
C THR A 497 -19.80 5.98 -15.42
N LYS A 498 -19.13 6.74 -14.55
CA LYS A 498 -19.45 8.16 -14.27
C LYS A 498 -18.76 9.15 -15.22
N TYR A 499 -17.81 8.72 -16.05
CA TYR A 499 -17.00 9.58 -16.92
C TYR A 499 -17.85 10.48 -17.84
N LYS A 500 -18.76 9.87 -18.63
CA LYS A 500 -19.63 10.61 -19.56
C LYS A 500 -20.60 11.55 -18.84
N LYS A 501 -21.10 11.14 -17.67
CA LYS A 501 -22.01 11.95 -16.85
C LYS A 501 -21.27 13.18 -16.30
N THR A 502 -20.11 13.00 -15.67
CA THR A 502 -19.27 14.08 -15.16
C THR A 502 -18.85 15.07 -16.25
N LEU A 503 -18.53 14.58 -17.45
CA LEU A 503 -18.17 15.45 -18.58
C LEU A 503 -19.38 16.25 -19.10
N LYS A 504 -20.57 15.64 -19.16
CA LYS A 504 -21.81 16.32 -19.56
C LYS A 504 -22.22 17.36 -18.51
N ASP A 505 -22.14 17.01 -17.22
CA ASP A 505 -22.42 17.90 -16.09
C ASP A 505 -21.49 19.13 -16.11
N PHE A 506 -20.19 18.92 -16.33
CA PHE A 506 -19.22 20.03 -16.44
C PHE A 506 -19.51 20.95 -17.63
N LYS A 507 -19.95 20.41 -18.78
CA LYS A 507 -20.30 21.21 -19.96
C LYS A 507 -21.59 22.02 -19.78
N VAL A 508 -22.63 21.43 -19.18
CA VAL A 508 -23.99 22.00 -19.16
C VAL A 508 -24.31 22.79 -17.90
N CYS A 509 -23.78 22.42 -16.73
CA CYS A 509 -24.15 23.06 -15.47
C CYS A 509 -23.41 24.40 -15.27
N LYS A 510 -24.13 25.45 -14.86
CA LYS A 510 -23.56 26.77 -14.51
C LYS A 510 -23.05 26.86 -13.06
N LYS A 511 -23.58 26.01 -12.17
CA LYS A 511 -23.06 25.74 -10.82
C LYS A 511 -23.15 24.25 -10.56
N LEU A 512 -22.02 23.60 -10.33
CA LEU A 512 -22.01 22.22 -9.87
C LEU A 512 -22.38 22.25 -8.38
N ARG A 513 -23.49 21.62 -7.98
CA ARG A 513 -23.76 21.36 -6.56
C ARG A 513 -23.06 20.09 -6.11
#